data_AF-A0A524DE86-F1
#
_entry.id   AF-A0A524DE86-F1
#
_cell.length_a   1.000
_cell.length_b   1.000
_cell.length_c   1.000
_cell.angle_alpha   90.00
_cell.angle_beta   90.00
_cell.angle_gamma   90.00
#
_symmetry.space_group_name_H-M   'P 1'
#
loop_
_entity.id
_entity.type
_entity.pdbx_description
1 polymer ?
#
loop_
_entity_poly.entity_id
_entity_poly.type
_entity_poly.pdbx_seq_one_letter_code
_entity_poly.pdbx_strand_id
1 'polypeptide(L)'
;MNFLLRTYLLKGLILLWSIFLLIIEIIGYEPYIEIINIFLGTLLAGLNSYDCLTNNNEINLYSAIIGLIDIVFGLIFIILDFSLIHATILLLIGGQLIGISIAKTLKQQRSTYSASSTKRPEPIGPEPGPEPSPF
;
A
#
# COMPACT_ATOMS: atom_id res chain seq x y z
N MET A 1 2.78 -19.48 11.93
CA MET A 1 3.33 -19.11 10.61
C MET A 1 3.51 -17.59 10.60
N ASN A 2 4.72 -17.09 10.34
CA ASN A 2 5.07 -15.67 10.51
C ASN A 2 4.16 -14.77 9.66
N PHE A 3 3.51 -13.81 10.30
CA PHE A 3 2.61 -12.84 9.67
C PHE A 3 3.28 -12.02 8.55
N LEU A 4 4.56 -11.69 8.74
CA LEU A 4 5.41 -11.06 7.73
C LEU A 4 5.48 -11.92 6.46
N LEU A 5 5.68 -13.24 6.60
CA LEU A 5 5.77 -14.16 5.47
C LEU A 5 4.50 -14.14 4.61
N ARG A 6 3.31 -14.06 5.25
CA ARG A 6 2.02 -14.02 4.53
C ARG A 6 1.88 -12.76 3.68
N THR A 7 2.29 -11.62 4.22
CA THR A 7 2.19 -10.32 3.53
C THR A 7 3.11 -10.29 2.31
N TYR A 8 4.37 -10.72 2.44
CA TYR A 8 5.31 -10.76 1.32
C TYR A 8 4.94 -11.80 0.27
N LEU A 9 4.39 -12.95 0.69
CA LEU A 9 3.89 -13.98 -0.23
C LEU A 9 2.78 -13.45 -1.14
N LEU A 10 1.81 -12.70 -0.60
CA LEU A 10 0.72 -12.16 -1.40
C LEU A 10 1.24 -11.18 -2.46
N LYS A 11 2.17 -10.31 -2.08
CA LYS A 11 2.78 -9.33 -2.99
C LYS A 11 3.61 -10.01 -4.08
N GLY A 12 4.39 -11.03 -3.71
CA GLY A 12 5.12 -11.87 -4.66
C GLY A 12 4.20 -12.62 -5.62
N LEU A 13 3.06 -13.12 -5.14
CA LEU A 13 2.06 -13.79 -5.96
C LEU A 13 1.44 -12.83 -6.99
N ILE A 14 1.13 -11.59 -6.59
CA ILE A 14 0.64 -10.54 -7.51
C ILE A 14 1.67 -10.28 -8.60
N LEU A 15 2.93 -10.05 -8.22
CA LEU A 15 4.01 -9.80 -9.19
C LEU A 15 4.20 -10.97 -10.16
N LEU A 16 4.22 -12.21 -9.64
CA LEU A 16 4.33 -13.41 -10.48
C LEU A 16 3.17 -13.54 -11.45
N TRP A 17 1.96 -13.22 -11.00
CA TRP A 17 0.77 -13.25 -11.85
C TRP A 17 0.81 -12.18 -12.95
N SER A 18 1.27 -10.96 -12.64
CA SER A 18 1.46 -9.90 -13.64
C SER A 18 2.50 -10.29 -14.71
N ILE A 19 3.60 -10.94 -14.31
CA ILE A 19 4.59 -11.48 -15.25
C ILE A 19 3.97 -12.59 -16.11
N PHE A 20 3.17 -13.46 -15.51
CA PHE A 20 2.48 -14.54 -16.23
C PHE A 20 1.50 -14.00 -17.28
N LEU A 21 0.75 -12.94 -16.97
CA LEU A 21 -0.09 -12.25 -17.95
C LEU A 21 0.72 -11.71 -19.14
N LEU A 22 1.86 -11.08 -18.88
CA LEU A 22 2.72 -10.54 -19.93
C LEU A 22 3.27 -11.66 -20.83
N ILE A 23 3.62 -12.81 -20.27
CA ILE A 23 4.05 -13.98 -21.04
C ILE A 23 2.90 -14.53 -21.91
N ILE A 24 1.69 -14.64 -21.36
CA ILE A 24 0.51 -15.15 -22.09
C ILE A 24 0.22 -14.28 -23.32
N GLU A 25 0.22 -12.96 -23.16
CA GLU A 25 -0.03 -12.04 -24.27
C GLU A 25 1.02 -12.14 -25.37
N ILE A 26 2.30 -12.26 -24.99
CA ILE A 26 3.39 -12.42 -25.96
C ILE A 26 3.27 -13.73 -26.75
N ILE A 27 2.78 -14.80 -26.11
CA ILE A 27 2.63 -16.12 -26.75
C ILE A 27 1.34 -16.18 -27.62
N GLY A 28 0.39 -15.26 -27.43
CA GLY A 28 -0.83 -15.17 -28.24
C GLY A 28 -1.88 -16.23 -27.88
N TYR A 29 -2.16 -16.39 -26.58
CA TYR A 29 -3.10 -17.41 -26.09
C TYR A 29 -4.59 -17.02 -26.29
N GLU A 30 -5.44 -18.05 -26.39
CA GLU A 30 -6.88 -17.95 -26.70
C GLU A 30 -7.72 -17.09 -25.72
N PRO A 31 -8.78 -16.42 -26.21
CA PRO A 31 -9.60 -15.46 -25.45
C PRO A 31 -10.38 -16.08 -24.27
N TYR A 32 -10.58 -17.41 -24.24
CA TYR A 32 -11.32 -18.09 -23.17
C TYR A 32 -10.65 -17.98 -21.79
N ILE A 33 -9.35 -17.63 -21.74
CA ILE A 33 -8.60 -17.44 -20.49
C ILE A 33 -8.82 -16.04 -19.89
N GLU A 34 -9.33 -15.07 -20.65
CA GLU A 34 -9.52 -13.69 -20.17
C GLU A 34 -10.47 -13.62 -18.96
N ILE A 35 -11.59 -14.35 -18.96
CA ILE A 35 -12.54 -14.34 -17.84
C ILE A 35 -11.89 -14.84 -16.55
N ILE A 36 -11.05 -15.88 -16.65
CA ILE A 36 -10.32 -16.43 -15.51
C ILE A 36 -9.30 -15.40 -15.01
N ASN A 37 -8.60 -14.72 -15.91
CA ASN A 37 -7.64 -13.67 -15.56
C ASN A 37 -8.33 -12.46 -14.90
N ILE A 38 -9.49 -12.04 -15.38
CA ILE A 38 -10.31 -10.99 -14.75
C ILE A 38 -10.67 -11.42 -13.33
N PHE A 39 -11.20 -12.62 -13.16
CA PHE A 39 -11.60 -13.12 -11.85
C PHE A 39 -10.42 -13.19 -10.90
N LEU A 40 -9.28 -13.73 -11.35
CA LEU A 40 -8.09 -13.88 -10.54
C LEU A 40 -7.47 -12.53 -10.16
N GLY A 41 -7.39 -11.58 -11.10
CA GLY A 41 -6.92 -10.23 -10.83
C GLY A 41 -7.80 -9.48 -9.83
N THR A 42 -9.12 -9.60 -9.96
CA THR A 42 -10.07 -8.98 -9.02
C THR A 42 -9.99 -9.63 -7.63
N LEU A 43 -9.80 -10.95 -7.57
CA LEU A 43 -9.59 -11.68 -6.31
C LEU A 43 -8.29 -11.22 -5.61
N LEU A 44 -7.19 -11.10 -6.36
CA LEU A 44 -5.91 -10.63 -5.84
C LEU A 44 -6.00 -9.19 -5.33
N ALA A 45 -6.69 -8.31 -6.07
CA ALA A 45 -7.01 -6.94 -5.65
C ALA A 45 -7.80 -6.93 -4.32
N GLY A 46 -8.82 -7.78 -4.21
CA GLY A 46 -9.63 -7.93 -3.00
C GLY A 46 -8.81 -8.40 -1.80
N LEU A 47 -8.01 -9.46 -1.98
CA LEU A 47 -7.12 -10.00 -0.94
C LEU A 47 -6.09 -8.96 -0.48
N ASN A 48 -5.56 -8.18 -1.41
CA ASN A 48 -4.63 -7.09 -1.11
C ASN A 48 -5.27 -5.96 -0.30
N SER A 49 -6.50 -5.57 -0.64
CA SER A 49 -7.31 -4.63 0.16
C SER A 49 -7.58 -5.17 1.56
N TYR A 50 -8.00 -6.43 1.66
CA TYR A 50 -8.28 -7.06 2.95
C TYR A 50 -7.04 -7.12 3.84
N ASP A 51 -5.90 -7.55 3.28
CA ASP A 51 -4.63 -7.60 4.01
C ASP A 51 -4.20 -6.21 4.49
N CYS A 52 -4.45 -5.17 3.69
CA CYS A 52 -4.22 -3.78 4.11
C CYS A 52 -5.07 -3.38 5.33
N LEU A 53 -6.36 -3.74 5.34
CA LEU A 53 -7.27 -3.40 6.44
C LEU A 53 -6.91 -4.12 7.73
N THR A 54 -6.48 -5.39 7.64
CA THR A 54 -6.11 -6.17 8.83
C THR A 54 -4.71 -5.84 9.35
N ASN A 55 -3.80 -5.36 8.50
CA ASN A 55 -2.38 -5.23 8.83
C ASN A 55 -1.95 -3.75 8.84
N ASN A 56 -1.95 -3.10 10.01
CA ASN A 56 -1.59 -1.68 10.15
C ASN A 56 -0.08 -1.39 10.23
N ASN A 57 0.79 -2.40 10.37
CA ASN A 57 2.05 -2.16 11.10
C ASN A 57 3.32 -1.85 10.30
N GLU A 58 3.33 -1.85 8.96
CA GLU A 58 4.54 -1.43 8.23
C GLU A 58 4.21 -0.64 6.96
N ILE A 59 4.91 0.48 6.74
CA ILE A 59 4.99 1.14 5.44
C ILE A 59 5.66 0.15 4.51
N ASN A 60 4.84 -0.46 3.67
CA ASN A 60 5.30 -1.54 2.83
C ASN A 60 5.81 -0.93 1.52
N LEU A 61 7.02 -0.35 1.55
CA LEU A 61 7.69 0.21 0.36
C LEU A 61 7.72 -0.80 -0.80
N TYR A 62 7.77 -2.08 -0.46
CA TYR A 62 7.62 -3.21 -1.38
C TYR A 62 6.29 -3.20 -2.17
N SER A 63 5.19 -2.79 -1.54
CA SER A 63 3.90 -2.64 -2.22
C SER A 63 3.92 -1.49 -3.22
N ALA A 64 4.58 -0.37 -2.89
CA ALA A 64 4.71 0.75 -3.81
C ALA A 64 5.57 0.36 -5.03
N ILE A 65 6.66 -0.38 -4.82
CA ILE A 65 7.52 -0.88 -5.90
C ILE A 65 6.74 -1.82 -6.83
N ILE A 66 6.05 -2.83 -6.28
CA ILE A 66 5.26 -3.76 -7.09
C ILE A 66 4.14 -3.02 -7.81
N GLY A 67 3.48 -2.08 -7.14
CA GLY A 67 2.45 -1.28 -7.79
C GLY A 67 2.98 -0.42 -8.94
N LEU A 68 4.19 0.10 -8.83
CA LEU A 68 4.85 0.81 -9.92
C LEU A 68 5.16 -0.12 -11.10
N ILE A 69 5.63 -1.34 -10.82
CA ILE A 69 5.88 -2.37 -11.84
C ILE A 69 4.58 -2.73 -12.57
N ASP A 70 3.49 -2.97 -11.85
CA ASP A 70 2.19 -3.28 -12.44
C ASP A 70 1.66 -2.13 -13.33
N ILE A 71 1.87 -0.88 -12.92
CA ILE A 71 1.53 0.28 -13.77
C ILE A 71 2.38 0.29 -15.04
N VAL A 72 3.69 0.05 -14.93
CA VAL A 72 4.58 0.00 -16.11
C VAL A 72 4.13 -1.11 -17.06
N PHE A 73 3.79 -2.30 -16.54
CA PHE A 73 3.26 -3.39 -17.37
C PHE A 73 1.92 -3.03 -18.02
N GLY A 74 0.99 -2.43 -17.27
CA GLY A 74 -0.28 -1.96 -17.83
C GLY A 74 -0.08 -0.94 -18.96
N LEU A 75 0.88 -0.02 -18.81
CA LEU A 75 1.23 0.93 -19.87
C LEU A 75 1.88 0.25 -21.08
N ILE A 76 2.75 -0.74 -20.86
CA ILE A 76 3.34 -1.53 -21.95
C ILE A 76 2.25 -2.25 -22.74
N PHE A 77 1.25 -2.82 -22.07
CA PHE A 77 0.11 -3.46 -22.74
C PHE A 77 -0.65 -2.48 -23.63
N ILE A 78 -0.88 -1.25 -23.17
CA ILE A 78 -1.53 -0.20 -23.98
C ILE A 78 -0.67 0.18 -25.19
N ILE A 79 0.64 0.35 -25.01
CA ILE A 79 1.56 0.76 -26.08
C ILE A 79 1.69 -0.31 -27.17
N LEU A 80 1.66 -1.59 -26.77
CA LEU A 80 1.79 -2.73 -27.68
C LEU A 80 0.44 -3.20 -28.27
N ASP A 81 -0.65 -2.48 -28.01
CA ASP A 81 -2.01 -2.82 -28.46
C ASP A 81 -2.44 -4.24 -28.04
N PHE A 82 -2.01 -4.66 -26.84
CA PHE A 82 -2.46 -5.90 -26.20
C PHE A 82 -3.84 -5.71 -25.55
N SER A 83 -4.41 -6.80 -25.00
CA SER A 83 -5.75 -6.77 -24.39
C SER A 83 -5.90 -5.62 -23.38
N LEU A 84 -6.82 -4.70 -23.71
CA LEU A 84 -7.17 -3.55 -22.88
C LEU A 84 -7.69 -3.98 -21.49
N ILE A 85 -8.31 -5.16 -21.43
CA ILE A 85 -8.81 -5.75 -20.20
C ILE A 85 -7.64 -6.04 -19.25
N HIS A 86 -6.61 -6.74 -19.74
CA HIS A 86 -5.43 -7.04 -18.94
C HIS A 86 -4.67 -5.78 -18.53
N ALA A 87 -4.53 -4.80 -19.44
CA ALA A 87 -3.96 -3.50 -19.11
C ALA A 87 -4.70 -2.82 -17.95
N THR A 88 -6.03 -2.82 -18.00
CA THR A 88 -6.88 -2.20 -16.98
C THR A 88 -6.74 -2.89 -15.62
N ILE A 89 -6.66 -4.22 -15.59
CA ILE A 89 -6.49 -4.97 -14.33
C ILE A 89 -5.13 -4.67 -13.70
N LEU A 90 -4.05 -4.64 -14.50
CA LEU A 90 -2.71 -4.30 -14.01
C LEU A 90 -2.67 -2.88 -13.45
N LEU A 91 -3.26 -1.91 -14.16
CA LEU A 91 -3.36 -0.53 -13.69
C LEU A 91 -4.19 -0.41 -12.40
N LEU A 92 -5.29 -1.17 -12.29
CA LEU A 92 -6.13 -1.18 -11.10
C LEU A 92 -5.36 -1.70 -9.88
N ILE A 93 -4.71 -2.86 -10.01
CA ILE A 93 -3.93 -3.48 -8.93
C ILE A 93 -2.74 -2.58 -8.55
N GLY A 94 -2.01 -2.08 -9.54
CA GLY A 94 -0.87 -1.21 -9.33
C GLY A 94 -1.23 0.10 -8.65
N GLY A 95 -2.30 0.76 -9.13
CA GLY A 95 -2.84 1.97 -8.51
C GLY A 95 -3.31 1.73 -7.07
N GLN A 96 -3.96 0.60 -6.81
CA GLN A 96 -4.39 0.23 -5.46
C GLN A 96 -3.20 -0.01 -4.52
N LEU A 97 -2.15 -0.69 -4.97
CA LEU A 97 -0.93 -0.94 -4.19
C LEU A 97 -0.20 0.36 -3.83
N ILE A 98 -0.09 1.30 -4.77
CA ILE A 98 0.49 2.63 -4.53
C ILE A 98 -0.42 3.44 -3.59
N GLY A 99 -1.72 3.51 -3.87
CA GLY A 99 -2.70 4.25 -3.06
C GLY A 99 -2.71 3.79 -1.60
N ILE A 100 -2.68 2.49 -1.37
CA ILE A 100 -2.55 1.90 -0.02
C ILE A 100 -1.24 2.33 0.65
N SER A 101 -0.12 2.27 -0.07
CA SER A 101 1.20 2.64 0.46
C SER A 101 1.23 4.12 0.89
N ILE A 102 0.67 5.01 0.07
CA ILE A 102 0.56 6.44 0.36
C ILE A 102 -0.37 6.66 1.57
N ALA A 103 -1.54 6.04 1.59
CA ALA A 103 -2.50 6.18 2.68
C ALA A 103 -1.90 5.78 4.04
N LYS A 104 -1.14 4.67 4.08
CA LYS A 104 -0.43 4.23 5.30
C LYS A 104 0.67 5.22 5.72
N THR A 105 1.45 5.72 4.77
CA THR A 105 2.51 6.71 5.03
C THR A 105 1.94 7.98 5.64
N LEU A 106 0.84 8.49 5.09
CA LEU A 106 0.15 9.68 5.61
C LEU A 106 -0.44 9.45 7.00
N LYS A 107 -1.00 8.26 7.26
CA LYS A 107 -1.52 7.89 8.59
C LYS A 107 -0.41 7.83 9.63
N GLN A 108 0.75 7.28 9.28
CA GLN A 108 1.89 7.17 10.19
C GLN A 108 2.51 8.55 10.49
N GLN A 109 2.64 9.42 9.48
CA GLN A 109 3.08 10.80 9.71
C GLN A 109 2.14 11.54 10.67
N ARG A 110 0.81 11.41 10.53
CA ARG A 110 -0.14 12.01 11.47
C ARG A 110 0.08 11.56 12.92
N SER A 111 0.34 10.27 13.16
CA SER A 111 0.65 9.78 14.51
C SER A 111 1.95 10.33 15.10
N THR A 112 2.96 10.59 14.28
CA THR A 112 4.24 11.18 14.72
C THR A 112 4.08 12.66 15.07
N TYR A 113 3.28 13.42 14.32
CA TYR A 113 3.01 14.83 14.61
C TYR A 113 2.02 15.05 15.77
N SER A 114 1.14 14.08 16.07
CA SER A 114 0.29 14.14 17.28
C SER A 114 1.02 13.79 18.58
N ALA A 115 2.26 13.27 18.50
CA ALA A 115 3.08 12.94 19.66
C ALA A 115 4.10 14.05 20.03
N SER A 116 4.11 15.19 19.32
CA SER A 116 4.73 16.41 19.85
C SER A 116 3.80 16.99 20.90
N SER A 117 3.84 16.36 22.07
CA SER A 117 3.34 16.86 23.34
C SER A 117 3.49 18.39 23.38
N THR A 118 2.36 19.08 23.46
CA THR A 118 2.28 20.34 24.18
C THR A 118 2.72 20.03 25.61
N LYS A 119 4.04 20.01 25.83
CA LYS A 119 4.63 19.97 27.16
C LYS A 119 4.05 21.19 27.86
N ARG A 120 3.11 20.98 28.78
CA ARG A 120 2.64 22.03 29.67
C ARG A 120 3.90 22.66 30.26
N PRO A 121 4.10 23.99 30.14
CA PRO A 121 5.22 24.64 30.79
C PRO A 121 5.22 24.20 32.26
N GLU A 122 6.34 23.66 32.73
CA GLU A 122 6.49 23.34 34.14
C GLU A 122 6.23 24.63 34.95
N PRO A 123 5.51 24.55 36.08
CA PRO A 123 5.29 25.71 36.91
C PRO A 123 6.65 26.32 37.26
N ILE A 124 6.86 27.57 36.86
CA ILE A 124 8.09 28.32 37.11
C ILE A 124 8.14 28.60 38.61
N GLY A 125 8.94 27.79 39.32
CA GLY A 125 9.44 28.07 40.66
C GLY A 125 8.46 27.86 41.82
N PRO A 126 8.98 27.64 43.04
CA PRO A 126 8.18 27.72 44.25
C PRO A 126 7.63 29.14 44.38
N GLU A 127 6.36 29.28 44.77
CA GLU A 127 5.75 30.56 45.09
C GLU A 127 6.68 31.37 46.02
N PRO A 128 6.87 32.68 45.79
CA PRO A 128 7.61 33.52 46.72
C PRO A 128 7.02 33.35 48.12
N GLY A 129 7.88 33.01 49.08
CA GLY A 129 7.47 32.86 50.48
C GLY A 129 6.74 34.11 50.98
N PRO A 130 5.86 33.98 51.98
CA PRO A 130 5.03 35.07 52.47
C PRO A 130 5.89 36.30 52.82
N GLU A 131 5.47 37.47 52.34
CA GLU A 131 6.08 38.74 52.73
C GLU A 131 6.13 38.84 54.26
N PRO A 132 7.24 39.35 54.84
CA PRO A 132 7.32 39.51 56.28
C PRO A 132 6.21 40.44 56.76
N SER A 133 5.42 39.95 57.71
CA SER A 133 4.40 40.77 58.37
C SER A 133 5.07 41.95 59.06
N PRO A 134 4.62 43.19 58.82
CA PRO A 134 4.96 44.25 59.75
C PRO A 134 4.24 43.94 61.07
N PHE A 135 4.96 44.11 62.17
CA PHE A 135 4.57 43.94 63.59
C PHE A 135 4.87 42.57 64.21
#